data_AF-I2FSQ1-F1
#
_entry.id   AF-I2FSQ1-F1
#
_cell.length_a   1.000
_cell.length_b   1.000
_cell.length_c   1.000
_cell.angle_alpha   90.00
_cell.angle_beta   90.00
_cell.angle_gamma   90.00
#
_symmetry.space_group_name_H-M   'P 1'
#
loop_
_entity.id
_entity.type
_entity.pdbx_description
1 polymer ?
#
loop_
_entity_poly.entity_id
_entity_poly.type
_entity_poly.pdbx_seq_one_letter_code
_entity_poly.pdbx_strand_id
1 'polypeptide(L)'
;MAPKASSKVAKPASKPASKAAAKKPATNGASKAKATTTKAAQTNDAKRGQKRAKEDDEEEDELLDDDVDVEVEAKDTAAPLPDVKKRPIKERGASAEPASDVEMADGTARPAKRTRRAPTPAGPINSLPRPIQPVHAGDVTEGIAVEVSVGSQSTSGKGAVLPRKLFVWGSGDAGQFGVGPPEDDKPNKLNKPKPFGNKGISLQIDDGNFGEGGIEVVVGGGMHSVMIDSLGRILTSGAEDYGTLGRKHRGDAADAEESYFNFAPVEGISPTGKGINPIDRKEGTVEKYRATRVASADAAGAALDDQGRLRSWGYFKDGEGRVCFADSDLPGRHREQWWPIALPGIEHEHFAAVAAGENHFLALSLAGKVYSWGTNTCYQLGRSSNPRKVAQKFSKGEPPKDCDLTPTTLTGLADCRRIFCGLTNGFAVEKSGKVVGWGLNTKGQTGTGLKAAKVATPHTIAALSPVRHNGAEVVQIVGGNFHTAFLLANGEVYICGDSDEGKLGLPADHPAMKGASASNPIVVREPTLVPFPAPPSWAPESAKTKDGKTKIVALSAGMRFTLALAADGTLYSWGTTSDDALGHPAEEAGGDQSKDTPTAIAMPGQPGAWRIMAASTAGQHSLAIAVKPPQDD
;
A
#
# COMPACT_ATOMS: atom_id res chain seq x y z
N MET A 1 -51.21 25.45 -62.99
CA MET A 1 -50.91 26.83 -62.52
C MET A 1 -49.53 26.84 -61.87
N ALA A 2 -48.82 27.96 -61.97
CA ALA A 2 -47.42 28.14 -61.55
C ALA A 2 -47.15 29.66 -61.45
N PRO A 3 -45.99 30.18 -60.95
CA PRO A 3 -44.96 29.59 -60.08
C PRO A 3 -44.29 30.62 -59.08
N LYS A 4 -43.11 30.24 -58.54
CA LYS A 4 -41.98 31.08 -58.00
C LYS A 4 -42.12 31.61 -56.55
N ALA A 5 -41.04 31.79 -55.78
CA ALA A 5 -39.56 31.66 -55.97
C ALA A 5 -38.93 30.92 -54.76
N SER A 6 -37.77 30.23 -54.77
CA SER A 6 -36.47 30.31 -55.49
C SER A 6 -35.43 31.29 -54.93
N SER A 7 -34.45 30.78 -54.18
CA SER A 7 -33.02 31.11 -54.39
C SER A 7 -32.08 29.97 -53.93
N LYS A 8 -30.91 29.90 -54.57
CA LYS A 8 -29.76 28.98 -54.34
C LYS A 8 -28.48 29.85 -54.36
N VAL A 9 -27.29 29.22 -54.30
CA VAL A 9 -25.95 29.75 -54.67
C VAL A 9 -25.21 30.48 -53.52
N ALA A 10 -23.90 30.34 -53.29
CA ALA A 10 -22.90 29.27 -53.54
C ALA A 10 -21.60 29.59 -52.73
N LYS A 11 -20.63 28.65 -52.72
CA LYS A 11 -19.24 28.91 -52.27
C LYS A 11 -18.53 29.97 -53.13
N PRO A 12 -17.46 30.58 -52.61
CA PRO A 12 -16.18 30.44 -53.31
C PRO A 12 -15.01 30.04 -52.38
N ALA A 13 -13.88 29.69 -52.98
CA ALA A 13 -12.62 29.41 -52.30
C ALA A 13 -11.47 30.10 -53.06
N SER A 14 -10.49 30.68 -52.35
CA SER A 14 -9.14 30.95 -52.89
C SER A 14 -8.14 31.38 -51.79
N LYS A 15 -6.93 30.80 -51.83
CA LYS A 15 -5.67 31.47 -51.41
C LYS A 15 -5.15 32.29 -52.61
N PRO A 16 -4.30 33.32 -52.41
CA PRO A 16 -2.84 33.11 -52.53
C PRO A 16 -2.01 33.99 -51.56
N ALA A 17 -0.72 34.20 -51.83
CA ALA A 17 0.31 34.48 -50.82
C ALA A 17 1.19 35.75 -51.05
N SER A 18 1.70 36.28 -49.94
CA SER A 18 3.07 36.79 -49.72
C SER A 18 3.58 38.16 -50.26
N LYS A 19 4.46 38.75 -49.43
CA LYS A 19 5.64 39.66 -49.68
C LYS A 19 5.52 41.20 -49.57
N ALA A 20 6.17 41.71 -48.52
CA ALA A 20 7.17 42.81 -48.46
C ALA A 20 6.73 44.28 -48.78
N ALA A 21 7.38 45.37 -48.31
CA ALA A 21 8.65 45.54 -47.58
C ALA A 21 8.77 46.90 -46.83
N ALA A 22 9.71 46.99 -45.86
CA ALA A 22 10.55 48.17 -45.49
C ALA A 22 9.90 49.45 -44.87
N LYS A 23 10.57 50.31 -44.06
CA LYS A 23 11.97 50.35 -43.52
C LYS A 23 12.09 51.21 -42.23
N LYS A 24 13.24 51.11 -41.54
CA LYS A 24 13.66 51.84 -40.30
C LYS A 24 14.23 53.26 -40.54
N PRO A 25 14.62 53.99 -39.47
CA PRO A 25 16.04 54.13 -39.07
C PRO A 25 16.29 53.73 -37.58
N ALA A 26 17.41 53.17 -37.08
CA ALA A 26 18.87 53.37 -37.25
C ALA A 26 19.45 54.52 -36.38
N THR A 27 20.54 54.42 -35.58
CA THR A 27 21.58 53.36 -35.41
C THR A 27 22.46 53.52 -34.14
N ASN A 28 23.22 52.43 -33.81
CA ASN A 28 24.40 52.25 -32.90
C ASN A 28 24.15 51.52 -31.55
N GLY A 29 25.10 50.77 -30.95
CA GLY A 29 26.43 50.32 -31.45
C GLY A 29 27.29 49.43 -30.50
N ALA A 30 28.15 48.58 -31.10
CA ALA A 30 29.44 47.98 -30.63
C ALA A 30 29.65 47.33 -29.21
N SER A 31 29.31 46.03 -29.09
CA SER A 31 30.16 44.85 -28.74
C SER A 31 31.38 44.84 -27.77
N LYS A 32 31.46 43.73 -26.97
CA LYS A 32 32.64 43.01 -26.36
C LYS A 32 33.41 43.72 -25.22
N ALA A 33 33.84 43.10 -24.10
CA ALA A 33 34.46 41.77 -23.91
C ALA A 33 34.44 41.28 -22.42
N LYS A 34 34.94 40.05 -22.17
CA LYS A 34 35.15 39.44 -20.83
C LYS A 34 36.35 40.05 -20.08
N ALA A 35 36.31 40.05 -18.74
CA ALA A 35 37.47 39.70 -17.88
C ALA A 35 37.02 39.25 -16.47
N THR A 36 37.82 38.36 -15.86
CA THR A 36 37.65 37.70 -14.55
C THR A 36 38.54 38.33 -13.46
N THR A 37 38.54 37.74 -12.25
CA THR A 37 39.52 37.88 -11.14
C THR A 37 39.33 39.12 -10.22
N THR A 38 39.60 39.10 -8.89
CA THR A 38 40.10 38.04 -7.97
C THR A 38 39.66 38.25 -6.51
N LYS A 39 39.96 37.25 -5.65
CA LYS A 39 39.72 37.19 -4.19
C LYS A 39 40.69 38.03 -3.31
N ALA A 40 40.23 38.25 -2.06
CA ALA A 40 40.95 38.12 -0.76
C ALA A 40 41.55 39.34 0.00
N ALA A 41 41.65 39.10 1.33
CA ALA A 41 42.23 39.87 2.45
C ALA A 41 41.32 40.95 3.07
N GLN A 42 40.66 40.72 4.22
CA GLN A 42 41.18 40.58 5.61
C GLN A 42 41.88 41.81 6.19
N THR A 43 41.25 42.45 7.18
CA THR A 43 41.85 42.84 8.47
C THR A 43 40.77 42.89 9.56
N ASN A 44 41.14 42.56 10.79
CA ASN A 44 40.29 42.69 11.98
C ASN A 44 40.34 44.11 12.52
N ASP A 45 39.28 44.57 13.20
CA ASP A 45 39.45 45.15 14.54
C ASP A 45 38.16 45.11 15.39
N ALA A 46 38.30 45.21 16.71
CA ALA A 46 37.26 44.88 17.68
C ALA A 46 36.57 46.09 18.33
N LYS A 47 35.27 45.95 18.70
CA LYS A 47 34.76 46.06 20.10
C LYS A 47 33.22 46.10 20.23
N ARG A 48 32.70 45.07 20.91
CA ARG A 48 31.84 45.17 22.12
C ARG A 48 30.61 46.10 22.10
N GLY A 49 29.50 45.56 21.59
CA GLY A 49 28.34 45.22 22.44
C GLY A 49 27.12 46.16 22.51
N GLN A 50 25.93 45.58 22.31
CA GLN A 50 24.69 45.98 22.99
C GLN A 50 23.67 44.83 23.02
N LYS A 51 22.76 44.84 24.01
CA LYS A 51 21.65 43.89 24.19
C LYS A 51 20.36 44.44 23.59
N ARG A 52 19.62 43.59 22.88
CA ARG A 52 18.13 43.48 22.70
C ARG A 52 17.88 42.93 21.28
N ALA A 53 17.31 41.73 21.10
CA ALA A 53 15.96 41.28 21.46
C ALA A 53 14.88 41.80 20.49
N LYS A 54 14.61 40.94 19.50
CA LYS A 54 13.44 40.73 18.63
C LYS A 54 13.64 39.29 18.09
N GLU A 55 12.69 38.36 18.20
CA GLU A 55 11.40 38.31 17.47
C GLU A 55 11.64 38.40 15.96
N ASP A 56 11.64 37.26 15.27
CA ASP A 56 10.52 36.83 14.42
C ASP A 56 10.65 35.30 14.17
N ASP A 57 9.55 34.63 13.82
CA ASP A 57 9.40 33.16 13.85
C ASP A 57 9.95 32.43 12.62
N GLU A 58 10.62 31.30 12.84
CA GLU A 58 10.75 30.19 11.88
C GLU A 58 10.51 28.86 12.65
N GLU A 59 9.30 28.30 12.56
CA GLU A 59 9.03 26.92 12.99
C GLU A 59 9.50 25.97 11.87
N GLU A 60 10.67 25.35 12.05
CA GLU A 60 11.12 24.23 11.23
C GLU A 60 10.44 22.92 11.68
N ASP A 61 9.99 22.09 10.73
CA ASP A 61 9.51 20.73 10.98
C ASP A 61 10.67 19.84 11.48
N GLU A 62 10.86 19.75 12.79
CA GLU A 62 11.82 18.82 13.42
C GLU A 62 11.38 17.35 13.23
N LEU A 63 11.84 16.74 12.14
CA LEU A 63 12.01 15.29 12.06
C LEU A 63 13.10 14.88 13.05
N LEU A 64 12.71 14.44 14.25
CA LEU A 64 13.64 14.05 15.31
C LEU A 64 14.45 12.79 14.95
N ASP A 65 15.67 13.01 14.46
CA ASP A 65 16.81 12.08 14.57
C ASP A 65 17.31 12.07 16.04
N ASP A 66 16.50 11.54 16.96
CA ASP A 66 16.89 11.30 18.35
C ASP A 66 17.77 10.03 18.46
N ASP A 67 19.05 10.18 18.11
CA ASP A 67 20.12 9.22 18.45
C ASP A 67 20.40 9.26 19.96
N VAL A 68 19.55 8.58 20.75
CA VAL A 68 19.76 8.41 22.19
C VAL A 68 20.74 7.25 22.43
N ASP A 69 22.04 7.58 22.49
CA ASP A 69 23.09 6.71 23.01
C ASP A 69 22.82 6.38 24.50
N VAL A 70 22.14 5.25 24.75
CA VAL A 70 22.01 4.69 26.10
C VAL A 70 23.17 3.73 26.35
N GLU A 71 24.26 4.24 26.93
CA GLU A 71 25.28 3.37 27.54
C GLU A 71 24.65 2.52 28.65
N VAL A 72 24.62 1.20 28.45
CA VAL A 72 24.15 0.24 29.46
C VAL A 72 25.36 -0.44 30.09
N GLU A 73 25.76 -0.02 31.30
CA GLU A 73 26.76 -0.76 32.09
C GLU A 73 26.24 -2.15 32.46
N ALA A 74 26.64 -3.17 31.72
CA ALA A 74 26.43 -4.56 32.08
C ALA A 74 27.51 -5.03 33.07
N LYS A 75 27.16 -5.16 34.36
CA LYS A 75 28.03 -5.82 35.34
C LYS A 75 27.93 -7.34 35.23
N ASP A 76 28.84 -7.91 34.45
CA ASP A 76 29.07 -9.36 34.39
C ASP A 76 29.54 -9.94 35.73
N THR A 77 28.82 -10.94 36.24
CA THR A 77 29.37 -11.96 37.16
C THR A 77 28.81 -13.33 36.81
N ALA A 78 29.50 -14.03 35.91
CA ALA A 78 29.16 -15.41 35.53
C ALA A 78 29.91 -16.43 36.42
N ALA A 79 29.17 -17.42 36.94
CA ALA A 79 29.75 -18.62 37.56
C ALA A 79 29.83 -19.77 36.53
N PRO A 80 30.90 -20.60 36.52
CA PRO A 80 31.14 -21.56 35.45
C PRO A 80 30.33 -22.87 35.59
N LEU A 81 29.96 -23.45 34.44
CA LEU A 81 29.42 -24.82 34.33
C LEU A 81 30.50 -25.80 33.83
N PRO A 82 30.42 -27.11 34.17
CA PRO A 82 31.54 -28.04 34.04
C PRO A 82 31.72 -28.70 32.66
N ASP A 83 32.97 -29.08 32.38
CA ASP A 83 33.44 -29.73 31.14
C ASP A 83 32.87 -31.12 30.86
N VAL A 84 32.64 -31.44 29.57
CA VAL A 84 32.47 -32.80 29.06
C VAL A 84 33.47 -33.07 27.93
N LYS A 85 34.37 -34.04 28.16
CA LYS A 85 35.51 -34.35 27.27
C LYS A 85 35.09 -35.10 26.00
N LYS A 86 35.58 -34.63 24.84
CA LYS A 86 35.56 -35.36 23.57
C LYS A 86 36.60 -36.50 23.55
N ARG A 87 36.33 -37.58 22.81
CA ARG A 87 37.34 -38.55 22.32
C ARG A 87 37.13 -38.82 20.82
N PRO A 88 38.18 -39.23 20.08
CA PRO A 88 38.27 -38.96 18.64
C PRO A 88 37.83 -40.12 17.73
N ILE A 89 37.48 -39.77 16.49
CA ILE A 89 37.22 -40.70 15.38
C ILE A 89 38.54 -40.94 14.61
N LYS A 90 38.74 -42.15 14.07
CA LYS A 90 39.84 -42.51 13.18
C LYS A 90 39.29 -43.06 11.86
N GLU A 91 39.90 -42.66 10.75
CA GLU A 91 39.53 -43.08 9.39
C GLU A 91 40.22 -44.38 8.93
N ARG A 92 39.58 -45.04 7.95
CA ARG A 92 40.03 -46.01 6.90
C ARG A 92 38.89 -47.01 6.64
N GLY A 93 38.63 -47.53 5.44
CA GLY A 93 39.22 -47.27 4.12
C GLY A 93 39.04 -48.46 3.16
N ALA A 94 38.12 -48.34 2.19
CA ALA A 94 38.03 -49.06 0.89
C ALA A 94 37.71 -50.58 0.76
N SER A 95 37.08 -50.88 -0.40
CA SER A 95 37.07 -52.08 -1.28
C SER A 95 36.34 -53.41 -0.95
N ALA A 96 35.18 -53.59 -1.61
CA ALA A 96 34.84 -54.59 -2.66
C ALA A 96 34.77 -56.13 -2.44
N GLU A 97 33.54 -56.66 -2.64
CA GLU A 97 33.12 -57.91 -3.36
C GLU A 97 33.61 -59.33 -2.91
N PRO A 98 33.02 -60.45 -3.40
CA PRO A 98 31.59 -60.83 -3.28
C PRO A 98 31.35 -62.32 -2.89
N ALA A 99 30.06 -62.70 -2.77
CA ALA A 99 29.47 -64.07 -2.88
C ALA A 99 29.74 -65.15 -1.78
N SER A 100 28.65 -65.73 -1.24
CA SER A 100 28.23 -67.15 -1.45
C SER A 100 27.16 -67.59 -0.44
N ASP A 101 26.37 -68.60 -0.82
CA ASP A 101 25.15 -69.04 -0.13
C ASP A 101 25.39 -69.99 1.06
N VAL A 102 24.55 -69.89 2.09
CA VAL A 102 24.19 -71.01 2.98
C VAL A 102 22.70 -70.90 3.36
N GLU A 103 21.89 -71.85 2.93
CA GLU A 103 20.55 -72.07 3.49
C GLU A 103 20.65 -72.71 4.88
N MET A 104 19.85 -72.23 5.84
CA MET A 104 19.30 -73.06 6.91
C MET A 104 17.93 -72.52 7.31
N ALA A 105 16.96 -73.42 7.47
CA ALA A 105 15.61 -73.10 7.90
C ALA A 105 15.50 -73.05 9.44
N ASP A 106 14.74 -72.10 9.97
CA ASP A 106 13.58 -72.43 10.83
C ASP A 106 12.61 -71.23 10.91
N GLY A 107 11.34 -71.51 11.19
CA GLY A 107 10.25 -70.54 11.11
C GLY A 107 10.04 -69.72 12.38
N THR A 108 10.11 -68.39 12.27
CA THR A 108 9.39 -67.48 13.18
C THR A 108 8.78 -66.30 12.41
N ALA A 109 7.53 -65.96 12.73
CA ALA A 109 6.78 -64.94 12.01
C ALA A 109 7.36 -63.54 12.27
N ARG A 110 7.78 -62.85 11.20
CA ARG A 110 8.29 -61.47 11.25
C ARG A 110 7.19 -60.50 10.81
N PRO A 111 6.90 -59.42 11.56
CA PRO A 111 5.82 -58.49 11.20
C PRO A 111 6.15 -57.75 9.91
N ALA A 112 5.12 -57.55 9.07
CA ALA A 112 5.25 -56.87 7.80
C ALA A 112 5.85 -55.47 7.98
N LYS A 113 6.93 -55.17 7.23
CA LYS A 113 7.48 -53.81 7.15
C LYS A 113 6.37 -52.87 6.63
N ARG A 114 5.84 -52.00 7.49
CA ARG A 114 5.06 -50.83 7.05
C ARG A 114 5.99 -49.99 6.18
N THR A 115 5.85 -50.12 4.87
CA THR A 115 6.37 -49.14 3.92
C THR A 115 5.72 -47.81 4.28
N ARG A 116 6.52 -46.91 4.84
CA ARG A 116 6.08 -45.56 5.20
C ARG A 116 5.82 -44.82 3.90
N ARG A 117 4.58 -44.94 3.39
CA ARG A 117 4.09 -44.24 2.20
C ARG A 117 4.54 -42.79 2.35
N ALA A 118 5.32 -42.29 1.39
CA ALA A 118 5.74 -40.90 1.39
C ALA A 118 4.49 -40.03 1.58
N PRO A 119 4.51 -39.01 2.45
CA PRO A 119 3.36 -38.14 2.61
C PRO A 119 3.01 -37.60 1.24
N THR A 120 1.77 -37.85 0.79
CA THR A 120 1.22 -37.23 -0.42
C THR A 120 1.51 -35.74 -0.31
N PRO A 121 2.05 -35.07 -1.35
CA PRO A 121 2.27 -33.63 -1.29
C PRO A 121 0.99 -32.96 -0.83
N ALA A 122 1.05 -32.27 0.31
CA ALA A 122 -0.08 -31.49 0.76
C ALA A 122 -0.38 -30.47 -0.34
N GLY A 123 -1.64 -30.41 -0.77
CA GLY A 123 -2.06 -29.39 -1.73
C GLY A 123 -1.76 -27.99 -1.20
N PRO A 124 -1.69 -26.98 -2.08
CA PRO A 124 -1.37 -25.61 -1.67
C PRO A 124 -2.32 -25.14 -0.56
N ILE A 125 -1.75 -24.48 0.44
CA ILE A 125 -2.47 -23.98 1.63
C ILE A 125 -3.39 -22.82 1.24
N ASN A 126 -2.94 -22.00 0.27
CA ASN A 126 -3.65 -20.85 -0.26
C ASN A 126 -4.00 -21.07 -1.74
N SER A 127 -5.10 -20.47 -2.19
CA SER A 127 -5.49 -20.51 -3.60
C SER A 127 -4.87 -19.36 -4.39
N LEU A 128 -4.84 -19.50 -5.72
CA LEU A 128 -4.57 -18.39 -6.63
C LEU A 128 -5.52 -17.20 -6.38
N PRO A 129 -5.05 -15.95 -6.52
CA PRO A 129 -5.86 -14.77 -6.30
C PRO A 129 -6.89 -14.64 -7.41
N ARG A 130 -8.18 -14.79 -7.05
CA ARG A 130 -9.28 -14.78 -8.02
C ARG A 130 -9.54 -13.38 -8.56
N PRO A 131 -9.98 -13.24 -9.83
CA PRO A 131 -10.64 -12.03 -10.31
C PRO A 131 -11.76 -11.58 -9.36
N ILE A 132 -11.89 -10.26 -9.19
CA ILE A 132 -13.00 -9.68 -8.45
C ILE A 132 -14.28 -9.95 -9.25
N GLN A 133 -15.37 -10.24 -8.54
CA GLN A 133 -16.64 -10.56 -9.20
C GLN A 133 -17.37 -9.26 -9.59
N PRO A 134 -18.05 -9.21 -10.74
CA PRO A 134 -18.94 -8.11 -11.07
C PRO A 134 -20.04 -7.97 -10.00
N VAL A 135 -20.37 -6.74 -9.62
CA VAL A 135 -21.52 -6.47 -8.73
C VAL A 135 -22.76 -6.35 -9.58
N HIS A 136 -23.79 -7.10 -9.21
CA HIS A 136 -25.10 -7.07 -9.86
C HIS A 136 -26.12 -6.28 -9.03
N ALA A 137 -27.19 -5.83 -9.69
CA ALA A 137 -28.31 -5.14 -9.05
C ALA A 137 -28.86 -5.85 -7.80
N GLY A 138 -28.98 -7.19 -7.84
CA GLY A 138 -29.44 -8.00 -6.70
C GLY A 138 -28.51 -8.02 -5.49
N ASP A 139 -27.21 -7.80 -5.68
CA ASP A 139 -26.22 -7.81 -4.58
C ASP A 139 -26.43 -6.60 -3.66
N VAL A 140 -26.86 -5.49 -4.25
CA VAL A 140 -27.13 -4.24 -3.54
C VAL A 140 -28.39 -4.34 -2.69
N THR A 141 -29.44 -5.02 -3.18
CA THR A 141 -30.71 -5.16 -2.45
C THR A 141 -30.69 -6.26 -1.38
N GLU A 142 -29.92 -7.34 -1.57
CA GLU A 142 -29.74 -8.42 -0.58
C GLU A 142 -28.84 -8.01 0.61
N GLY A 143 -28.39 -6.75 0.67
CA GLY A 143 -27.59 -6.24 1.78
C GLY A 143 -26.14 -6.75 1.77
N ILE A 144 -25.63 -7.28 0.64
CA ILE A 144 -24.29 -7.89 0.57
C ILE A 144 -23.19 -6.86 0.83
N ALA A 145 -22.55 -7.01 1.99
CA ALA A 145 -21.35 -6.30 2.36
C ALA A 145 -20.18 -6.74 1.48
N VAL A 146 -19.50 -5.78 0.87
CA VAL A 146 -18.52 -6.04 -0.19
C VAL A 146 -17.13 -6.11 0.43
N GLU A 147 -16.71 -7.32 0.83
CA GLU A 147 -15.34 -7.62 1.28
C GLU A 147 -14.31 -7.37 0.16
N VAL A 148 -13.76 -6.16 0.04
CA VAL A 148 -12.78 -5.86 -1.03
C VAL A 148 -11.35 -6.34 -0.73
N SER A 149 -11.00 -6.57 0.53
CA SER A 149 -9.63 -6.90 0.93
C SER A 149 -9.18 -8.34 0.61
N VAL A 150 -10.09 -9.29 0.36
CA VAL A 150 -9.75 -10.72 0.14
C VAL A 150 -10.26 -11.31 -1.19
N GLY A 151 -11.19 -10.66 -1.89
CA GLY A 151 -11.56 -10.98 -3.27
C GLY A 151 -12.10 -12.39 -3.48
N SER A 152 -13.06 -12.78 -2.64
CA SER A 152 -13.85 -14.03 -2.75
C SER A 152 -15.31 -13.77 -2.35
N GLN A 153 -15.99 -12.86 -3.06
CA GLN A 153 -17.41 -12.61 -2.83
C GLN A 153 -18.28 -13.58 -3.62
N SER A 154 -19.31 -14.11 -2.97
CA SER A 154 -20.46 -14.71 -3.64
C SER A 154 -21.39 -13.58 -4.06
N THR A 155 -21.52 -13.37 -5.36
CA THR A 155 -22.53 -12.47 -5.92
C THR A 155 -23.78 -13.28 -6.29
N SER A 156 -24.94 -12.64 -6.24
CA SER A 156 -26.22 -13.25 -6.62
C SER A 156 -26.28 -13.56 -8.12
N GLY A 157 -25.52 -12.82 -8.94
CA GLY A 157 -25.58 -12.85 -10.40
C GLY A 157 -26.90 -12.31 -10.98
N LYS A 158 -27.77 -11.69 -10.16
CA LYS A 158 -29.14 -11.30 -10.55
C LYS A 158 -29.19 -9.85 -11.02
N GLY A 159 -29.64 -9.66 -12.26
CA GLY A 159 -29.83 -8.34 -12.87
C GLY A 159 -28.55 -7.79 -13.50
N ALA A 160 -28.63 -6.53 -13.95
CA ALA A 160 -27.51 -5.86 -14.63
C ALA A 160 -26.28 -5.70 -13.74
N VAL A 161 -25.09 -5.73 -14.34
CA VAL A 161 -23.84 -5.35 -13.68
C VAL A 161 -23.88 -3.85 -13.41
N LEU A 162 -23.53 -3.45 -12.18
CA LEU A 162 -23.44 -2.07 -11.77
C LEU A 162 -21.99 -1.58 -11.83
N PRO A 163 -21.64 -0.62 -12.70
CA PRO A 163 -20.28 -0.12 -12.82
C PRO A 163 -19.89 0.67 -11.56
N ARG A 164 -18.72 0.36 -11.01
CA ARG A 164 -18.17 1.04 -9.83
C ARG A 164 -17.56 2.39 -10.23
N LYS A 165 -18.03 3.47 -9.60
CA LYS A 165 -17.59 4.86 -9.82
C LYS A 165 -16.59 5.30 -8.75
N LEU A 166 -15.64 6.14 -9.13
CA LEU A 166 -14.60 6.67 -8.27
C LEU A 166 -15.05 7.93 -7.50
N PHE A 167 -14.68 7.96 -6.22
CA PHE A 167 -14.80 9.08 -5.30
C PHE A 167 -13.42 9.42 -4.75
N VAL A 168 -13.14 10.70 -4.61
CA VAL A 168 -11.84 11.22 -4.13
C VAL A 168 -12.06 12.36 -3.14
N TRP A 169 -11.22 12.44 -2.11
CA TRP A 169 -11.12 13.55 -1.16
C TRP A 169 -9.75 13.56 -0.46
N GLY A 170 -9.37 14.67 0.16
CA GLY A 170 -8.00 14.96 0.61
C GLY A 170 -7.31 16.05 -0.21
N SER A 171 -5.96 16.05 -0.23
CA SER A 171 -5.16 16.74 -1.27
C SER A 171 -4.95 15.84 -2.49
N GLY A 172 -4.95 16.45 -3.67
CA GLY A 172 -4.69 15.86 -4.99
C GLY A 172 -3.58 16.56 -5.77
N ASP A 173 -2.77 17.38 -5.10
CA ASP A 173 -1.90 18.38 -5.74
C ASP A 173 -0.64 17.81 -6.41
N ALA A 174 -0.31 16.53 -6.16
CA ALA A 174 0.69 15.77 -6.93
C ALA A 174 0.05 14.86 -8.00
N GLY A 175 -1.26 14.98 -8.25
CA GLY A 175 -1.96 14.21 -9.28
C GLY A 175 -2.57 12.88 -8.81
N GLN A 176 -2.56 12.58 -7.52
CA GLN A 176 -3.10 11.34 -6.94
C GLN A 176 -4.61 11.15 -7.18
N PHE A 177 -5.39 12.23 -7.35
CA PHE A 177 -6.79 12.14 -7.77
C PHE A 177 -6.99 11.84 -9.26
N GLY A 178 -5.94 12.02 -10.07
CA GLY A 178 -5.98 11.84 -11.52
C GLY A 178 -6.88 12.83 -12.26
N VAL A 179 -7.13 14.03 -11.73
CA VAL A 179 -8.14 14.98 -12.22
C VAL A 179 -7.60 16.04 -13.21
N GLY A 180 -6.35 15.92 -13.63
CA GLY A 180 -5.60 16.99 -14.28
C GLY A 180 -4.81 17.85 -13.29
N PRO A 181 -3.89 18.69 -13.78
CA PRO A 181 -3.08 19.57 -12.94
C PRO A 181 -3.96 20.55 -12.15
N PRO A 182 -3.54 20.98 -10.94
CA PRO A 182 -4.22 22.03 -10.22
C PRO A 182 -4.15 23.36 -11.01
N GLU A 183 -5.22 24.16 -10.94
CA GLU A 183 -5.23 25.53 -11.45
C GLU A 183 -5.01 26.50 -10.28
N ASP A 184 -4.38 27.67 -10.52
CA ASP A 184 -4.07 28.67 -9.47
C ASP A 184 -5.29 29.03 -8.59
N ASP A 185 -6.46 29.20 -9.21
CA ASP A 185 -7.73 29.53 -8.52
C ASP A 185 -8.51 28.28 -8.05
N LYS A 186 -8.06 27.07 -8.39
CA LYS A 186 -8.73 25.78 -8.09
C LYS A 186 -7.70 24.69 -7.75
N PRO A 187 -7.10 24.73 -6.53
CA PRO A 187 -6.24 23.65 -6.07
C PRO A 187 -7.02 22.33 -6.01
N ASN A 188 -6.31 21.21 -6.12
CA ASN A 188 -6.90 19.88 -6.08
C ASN A 188 -7.16 19.43 -4.63
N LYS A 189 -7.69 20.31 -3.76
CA LYS A 189 -8.03 20.02 -2.36
C LYS A 189 -9.53 19.87 -2.17
N LEU A 190 -9.94 18.75 -1.57
CA LEU A 190 -11.32 18.26 -1.55
C LEU A 190 -11.69 17.79 -0.13
N ASN A 191 -12.41 18.61 0.64
CA ASN A 191 -12.73 18.32 2.04
C ASN A 191 -13.91 17.36 2.30
N LYS A 192 -14.47 16.76 1.25
CA LYS A 192 -15.54 15.77 1.33
C LYS A 192 -15.55 14.90 0.08
N PRO A 193 -16.05 13.65 0.13
CA PRO A 193 -16.10 12.77 -1.04
C PRO A 193 -16.85 13.41 -2.20
N LYS A 194 -16.14 13.74 -3.29
CA LYS A 194 -16.80 14.22 -4.52
C LYS A 194 -17.08 13.05 -5.46
N PRO A 195 -18.34 12.88 -5.93
CA PRO A 195 -18.63 11.95 -6.99
C PRO A 195 -18.07 12.53 -8.29
N PHE A 196 -17.48 11.69 -9.15
CA PHE A 196 -16.94 12.16 -10.42
C PHE A 196 -15.86 13.25 -10.28
N GLY A 197 -15.08 13.25 -9.18
CA GLY A 197 -13.93 14.15 -9.01
C GLY A 197 -13.03 14.14 -10.24
N ASN A 198 -12.85 12.95 -10.84
CA ASN A 198 -12.45 12.81 -12.24
C ASN A 198 -13.68 12.54 -13.15
N LYS A 199 -14.14 13.59 -13.85
CA LYS A 199 -15.21 13.49 -14.86
C LYS A 199 -14.81 12.62 -16.06
N GLY A 200 -13.54 12.64 -16.45
CA GLY A 200 -12.99 11.86 -17.57
C GLY A 200 -13.09 10.35 -17.34
N ILE A 201 -12.57 9.84 -16.20
CA ILE A 201 -12.74 8.44 -15.78
C ILE A 201 -14.22 8.06 -15.75
N SER A 202 -15.06 8.94 -15.24
CA SER A 202 -16.48 8.65 -15.05
C SER A 202 -17.20 8.39 -16.37
N LEU A 203 -16.94 9.25 -17.37
CA LEU A 203 -17.38 9.07 -18.76
C LEU A 203 -16.78 7.81 -19.38
N GLN A 204 -15.47 7.58 -19.20
CA GLN A 204 -14.81 6.37 -19.73
C GLN A 204 -15.38 5.07 -19.13
N ILE A 205 -15.86 5.08 -17.90
CA ILE A 205 -16.59 3.95 -17.31
C ILE A 205 -17.96 3.79 -17.97
N ASP A 206 -18.71 4.86 -18.20
CA ASP A 206 -20.03 4.80 -18.88
C ASP A 206 -19.92 4.37 -20.35
N ASP A 207 -18.84 4.75 -21.03
CA ASP A 207 -18.48 4.32 -22.39
C ASP A 207 -17.95 2.86 -22.43
N GLY A 208 -17.85 2.18 -21.28
CA GLY A 208 -17.37 0.79 -21.18
C GLY A 208 -15.86 0.62 -21.34
N ASN A 209 -15.07 1.69 -21.40
CA ASN A 209 -13.61 1.63 -21.58
C ASN A 209 -12.87 1.00 -20.40
N PHE A 210 -13.50 0.87 -19.23
CA PHE A 210 -13.01 0.17 -18.03
C PHE A 210 -13.60 -1.26 -17.89
N GLY A 211 -14.34 -1.72 -18.90
CA GLY A 211 -15.19 -2.92 -18.85
C GLY A 211 -16.46 -2.69 -18.00
N GLU A 212 -17.38 -3.66 -18.06
CA GLU A 212 -18.73 -3.55 -17.46
C GLU A 212 -18.72 -3.27 -15.94
N GLY A 213 -17.70 -3.77 -15.21
CA GLY A 213 -17.60 -3.59 -13.76
C GLY A 213 -17.02 -2.26 -13.30
N GLY A 214 -16.51 -1.42 -14.22
CA GLY A 214 -15.78 -0.19 -13.89
C GLY A 214 -14.46 -0.46 -13.17
N ILE A 215 -14.17 0.31 -12.12
CA ILE A 215 -12.96 0.16 -11.29
C ILE A 215 -13.20 -0.88 -10.19
N GLU A 216 -12.40 -1.94 -10.13
CA GLU A 216 -12.53 -3.04 -9.15
C GLU A 216 -11.67 -2.88 -7.90
N VAL A 217 -10.50 -2.23 -8.02
CA VAL A 217 -9.58 -1.98 -6.89
C VAL A 217 -9.11 -0.54 -6.94
N VAL A 218 -8.99 0.08 -5.76
CA VAL A 218 -8.27 1.32 -5.52
C VAL A 218 -7.30 1.12 -4.35
N VAL A 219 -6.07 1.62 -4.49
CA VAL A 219 -5.04 1.64 -3.44
C VAL A 219 -4.33 2.99 -3.49
N GLY A 220 -4.28 3.70 -2.37
CA GLY A 220 -3.40 4.85 -2.19
C GLY A 220 -1.98 4.41 -1.82
N GLY A 221 -0.97 4.98 -2.48
CA GLY A 221 0.40 5.11 -2.00
C GLY A 221 0.61 6.48 -1.36
N GLY A 222 1.84 6.87 -1.01
CA GLY A 222 2.11 8.13 -0.30
C GLY A 222 1.52 9.36 -1.01
N MET A 223 2.09 9.68 -2.18
CA MET A 223 1.67 10.76 -3.07
C MET A 223 1.15 10.26 -4.43
N HIS A 224 0.69 9.01 -4.49
CA HIS A 224 0.18 8.41 -5.72
C HIS A 224 -0.97 7.42 -5.47
N SER A 225 -1.65 7.04 -6.54
CA SER A 225 -2.81 6.14 -6.53
C SER A 225 -2.66 5.06 -7.59
N VAL A 226 -3.09 3.84 -7.25
CA VAL A 226 -3.07 2.67 -8.12
C VAL A 226 -4.45 2.04 -8.19
N MET A 227 -4.89 1.66 -9.38
CA MET A 227 -6.22 1.09 -9.64
C MET A 227 -6.14 -0.18 -10.48
N ILE A 228 -7.11 -1.07 -10.29
CA ILE A 228 -7.39 -2.17 -11.22
C ILE A 228 -8.82 -2.00 -11.75
N ASP A 229 -8.99 -2.12 -13.07
CA ASP A 229 -10.30 -2.12 -13.72
C ASP A 229 -10.84 -3.53 -14.00
N SER A 230 -12.09 -3.64 -14.47
CA SER A 230 -12.71 -4.96 -14.72
C SER A 230 -12.11 -5.73 -15.91
N LEU A 231 -11.29 -5.07 -16.75
CA LEU A 231 -10.46 -5.72 -17.75
C LEU A 231 -9.18 -6.33 -17.14
N GLY A 232 -8.82 -5.93 -15.91
CA GLY A 232 -7.62 -6.33 -15.19
C GLY A 232 -6.38 -5.50 -15.54
N ARG A 233 -6.55 -4.30 -16.10
CA ARG A 233 -5.44 -3.34 -16.33
C ARG A 233 -5.08 -2.67 -15.01
N ILE A 234 -3.80 -2.39 -14.80
CA ILE A 234 -3.31 -1.55 -13.70
C ILE A 234 -3.18 -0.12 -14.24
N LEU A 235 -3.79 0.85 -13.57
CA LEU A 235 -3.66 2.27 -13.88
C LEU A 235 -3.07 3.04 -12.70
N THR A 236 -2.23 4.04 -12.98
CA THR A 236 -1.49 4.82 -11.98
C THR A 236 -1.54 6.32 -12.25
N SER A 237 -1.57 7.13 -11.18
CA SER A 237 -1.58 8.60 -11.20
C SER A 237 -0.96 9.14 -9.90
N GLY A 238 -0.30 10.30 -9.93
CA GLY A 238 0.38 10.88 -8.75
C GLY A 238 1.83 11.27 -9.02
N ALA A 239 2.59 11.49 -7.94
CA ALA A 239 4.01 11.82 -8.00
C ALA A 239 4.84 10.76 -8.74
N GLU A 240 5.82 11.21 -9.54
CA GLU A 240 6.70 10.36 -10.33
C GLU A 240 8.15 10.85 -10.27
N ASP A 241 8.94 10.29 -9.37
CA ASP A 241 10.35 10.64 -9.19
C ASP A 241 11.32 9.62 -9.82
N TYR A 242 11.08 8.32 -9.59
CA TYR A 242 11.99 7.23 -9.98
C TYR A 242 11.24 5.93 -10.34
N GLY A 243 10.20 6.04 -11.17
CA GLY A 243 9.39 4.92 -11.64
C GLY A 243 8.18 4.58 -10.77
N THR A 244 7.77 5.46 -9.86
CA THR A 244 6.69 5.24 -8.87
C THR A 244 5.41 4.74 -9.53
N LEU A 245 5.07 5.28 -10.70
CA LEU A 245 3.84 4.97 -11.43
C LEU A 245 3.96 3.72 -12.32
N GLY A 246 5.12 3.07 -12.41
CA GLY A 246 5.34 1.88 -13.25
C GLY A 246 5.18 2.15 -14.76
N ARG A 247 5.32 3.42 -15.15
CA ARG A 247 5.26 3.94 -16.51
C ARG A 247 6.16 5.17 -16.60
N LYS A 248 6.80 5.39 -17.73
CA LYS A 248 7.55 6.62 -18.00
C LYS A 248 6.84 7.46 -19.06
N HIS A 249 6.92 8.77 -18.98
CA HIS A 249 6.20 9.67 -19.89
C HIS A 249 6.59 9.53 -21.39
N ARG A 250 5.72 10.05 -22.27
CA ARG A 250 5.80 10.11 -23.74
C ARG A 250 5.40 11.50 -24.28
N GLY A 251 6.37 12.37 -24.54
CA GLY A 251 6.12 13.75 -25.00
C GLY A 251 7.29 14.67 -24.68
N ASP A 252 7.12 15.97 -24.96
CA ASP A 252 8.06 17.00 -24.51
C ASP A 252 7.80 17.33 -23.02
N ALA A 253 8.72 18.05 -22.37
CA ALA A 253 8.70 18.20 -20.90
C ALA A 253 7.40 18.80 -20.31
N ALA A 254 6.68 19.65 -21.06
CA ALA A 254 5.40 20.22 -20.61
C ALA A 254 4.26 19.18 -20.61
N ASP A 255 4.18 18.34 -21.65
CA ASP A 255 3.22 17.23 -21.71
C ASP A 255 3.51 16.18 -20.60
N ALA A 256 4.75 16.16 -20.11
CA ALA A 256 5.20 15.21 -19.09
C ALA A 256 4.50 15.40 -17.76
N GLU A 257 4.51 16.63 -17.26
CA GLU A 257 3.91 16.96 -15.96
C GLU A 257 2.40 16.67 -15.99
N GLU A 258 1.68 17.14 -17.01
CA GLU A 258 0.23 16.87 -17.18
C GLU A 258 -0.14 15.36 -17.17
N SER A 259 0.76 14.50 -17.65
CA SER A 259 0.51 13.05 -17.75
C SER A 259 0.56 12.28 -16.42
N TYR A 260 1.10 12.90 -15.37
CA TYR A 260 1.17 12.33 -14.02
C TYR A 260 -0.07 12.67 -13.19
N PHE A 261 -0.75 13.77 -13.54
CA PHE A 261 -2.05 14.16 -12.99
C PHE A 261 -3.25 13.40 -13.58
N ASN A 262 -3.02 12.34 -14.35
CA ASN A 262 -4.07 11.54 -14.99
C ASN A 262 -3.75 10.04 -14.88
N PHE A 263 -4.77 9.22 -14.61
CA PHE A 263 -4.61 7.77 -14.61
C PHE A 263 -4.30 7.24 -16.00
N ALA A 264 -3.15 6.56 -16.12
CA ALA A 264 -2.76 5.86 -17.35
C ALA A 264 -2.24 4.45 -17.02
N PRO A 265 -2.30 3.49 -17.97
CA PRO A 265 -1.80 2.14 -17.75
C PRO A 265 -0.29 2.09 -17.46
N VAL A 266 0.12 1.14 -16.62
CA VAL A 266 1.54 0.75 -16.47
C VAL A 266 2.12 0.22 -17.78
N GLU A 267 3.44 0.34 -17.99
CA GLU A 267 4.11 -0.12 -19.21
C GLU A 267 4.57 -1.59 -19.08
N GLY A 268 4.80 -2.28 -20.20
CA GLY A 268 5.39 -3.64 -20.24
C GLY A 268 4.46 -4.82 -19.88
N ILE A 269 3.30 -4.59 -19.28
CA ILE A 269 2.30 -5.62 -18.96
C ILE A 269 0.87 -5.18 -19.35
N SER A 270 0.04 -6.08 -19.88
CA SER A 270 -1.40 -5.80 -20.09
C SER A 270 -2.27 -7.06 -20.24
N PRO A 271 -3.59 -7.01 -19.96
CA PRO A 271 -4.49 -8.17 -20.09
C PRO A 271 -4.60 -8.72 -21.52
N THR A 272 -4.37 -7.86 -22.52
CA THR A 272 -4.47 -8.19 -23.95
C THR A 272 -3.15 -8.68 -24.54
N GLY A 273 -2.02 -8.50 -23.83
CA GLY A 273 -0.68 -8.68 -24.40
C GLY A 273 -0.29 -7.59 -25.42
N LYS A 274 -1.07 -6.50 -25.51
CA LYS A 274 -0.77 -5.31 -26.31
C LYS A 274 -0.65 -4.08 -25.41
N GLY A 275 0.34 -3.25 -25.65
CA GLY A 275 0.62 -2.06 -24.83
C GLY A 275 1.99 -1.49 -25.15
N ILE A 276 2.53 -0.70 -24.21
CA ILE A 276 3.80 -0.01 -24.42
C ILE A 276 4.95 -0.94 -24.04
N ASN A 277 5.86 -1.20 -24.98
CA ASN A 277 7.12 -1.84 -24.65
C ASN A 277 8.05 -0.80 -23.97
N PRO A 278 8.52 -1.04 -22.73
CA PRO A 278 9.28 -0.05 -21.99
C PRO A 278 10.68 0.20 -22.56
N ILE A 279 11.23 -0.75 -23.33
CA ILE A 279 12.60 -0.70 -23.87
C ILE A 279 12.66 0.18 -25.12
N ASP A 280 11.80 -0.07 -26.11
CA ASP A 280 11.78 0.68 -27.37
C ASP A 280 10.77 1.85 -27.37
N ARG A 281 9.99 1.97 -26.30
CA ARG A 281 8.96 3.00 -26.02
C ARG A 281 7.74 2.93 -26.94
N LYS A 282 7.60 1.92 -27.81
CA LYS A 282 6.55 1.84 -28.83
C LYS A 282 5.35 1.02 -28.39
N GLU A 283 4.21 1.27 -29.05
CA GLU A 283 3.05 0.39 -28.99
C GLU A 283 3.39 -0.95 -29.67
N GLY A 284 3.10 -2.06 -29.02
CA GLY A 284 3.46 -3.38 -29.54
C GLY A 284 3.01 -4.52 -28.65
N THR A 285 3.71 -5.65 -28.75
CA THR A 285 3.49 -6.81 -27.89
C THR A 285 4.17 -6.60 -26.55
N VAL A 286 3.44 -6.87 -25.47
CA VAL A 286 3.89 -6.80 -24.07
C VAL A 286 3.53 -8.09 -23.34
N GLU A 287 3.97 -8.26 -22.09
CA GLU A 287 3.57 -9.46 -21.33
C GLU A 287 2.05 -9.49 -21.09
N LYS A 288 1.41 -10.61 -21.41
CA LYS A 288 0.01 -10.82 -21.08
C LYS A 288 -0.15 -11.01 -19.57
N TYR A 289 -0.89 -10.12 -18.92
CA TYR A 289 -1.02 -10.03 -17.47
C TYR A 289 -2.38 -9.44 -17.08
N ARG A 290 -3.26 -10.22 -16.45
CA ARG A 290 -4.56 -9.74 -15.93
C ARG A 290 -4.44 -9.56 -14.41
N ALA A 291 -4.25 -8.33 -13.96
CA ALA A 291 -4.09 -8.03 -12.54
C ALA A 291 -5.35 -8.42 -11.75
N THR A 292 -5.15 -8.90 -10.52
CA THR A 292 -6.21 -9.26 -9.57
C THR A 292 -5.95 -8.68 -8.17
N ARG A 293 -4.70 -8.40 -7.82
CA ARG A 293 -4.31 -7.70 -6.58
C ARG A 293 -3.21 -6.69 -6.88
N VAL A 294 -3.19 -5.61 -6.13
CA VAL A 294 -2.11 -4.62 -6.13
C VAL A 294 -1.87 -4.13 -4.71
N ALA A 295 -0.63 -3.78 -4.40
CA ALA A 295 -0.21 -3.14 -3.17
C ALA A 295 0.73 -1.97 -3.51
N SER A 296 0.60 -0.88 -2.77
CA SER A 296 1.38 0.33 -2.95
C SER A 296 2.13 0.65 -1.66
N ALA A 297 3.43 0.85 -1.79
CA ALA A 297 4.25 1.50 -0.79
C ALA A 297 4.18 3.03 -1.00
N ASP A 298 5.03 3.80 -0.30
CA ASP A 298 5.16 5.24 -0.50
C ASP A 298 5.52 5.57 -1.96
N ALA A 299 6.58 4.92 -2.45
CA ALA A 299 7.23 5.20 -3.73
C ALA A 299 7.44 3.95 -4.64
N ALA A 300 6.82 2.82 -4.30
CA ALA A 300 6.92 1.56 -5.05
C ALA A 300 5.57 0.84 -5.15
N GLY A 301 5.42 0.02 -6.19
CA GLY A 301 4.23 -0.79 -6.40
C GLY A 301 4.54 -2.28 -6.59
N ALA A 302 3.57 -3.13 -6.26
CA ALA A 302 3.61 -4.56 -6.55
C ALA A 302 2.22 -5.10 -6.90
N ALA A 303 2.15 -6.06 -7.83
CA ALA A 303 0.90 -6.63 -8.31
C ALA A 303 0.97 -8.16 -8.46
N LEU A 304 -0.20 -8.80 -8.39
CA LEU A 304 -0.43 -10.19 -8.75
C LEU A 304 -1.46 -10.29 -9.88
N ASP A 305 -1.28 -11.26 -10.79
CA ASP A 305 -2.29 -11.66 -11.77
C ASP A 305 -3.11 -12.87 -11.31
N ASP A 306 -4.07 -13.31 -12.12
CA ASP A 306 -4.88 -14.51 -11.86
C ASP A 306 -4.09 -15.84 -11.81
N GLN A 307 -2.83 -15.82 -12.23
CA GLN A 307 -1.88 -16.93 -12.07
C GLN A 307 -0.96 -16.77 -10.84
N GLY A 308 -1.13 -15.71 -10.04
CA GLY A 308 -0.30 -15.45 -8.85
C GLY A 308 1.13 -15.04 -9.16
N ARG A 309 1.41 -14.56 -10.38
CA ARG A 309 2.74 -14.09 -10.80
C ARG A 309 2.98 -12.69 -10.25
N LEU A 310 4.04 -12.52 -9.47
CA LEU A 310 4.41 -11.26 -8.85
C LEU A 310 5.16 -10.34 -9.80
N ARG A 311 4.75 -9.07 -9.87
CA ARG A 311 5.47 -7.98 -10.54
C ARG A 311 5.67 -6.81 -9.57
N SER A 312 6.77 -6.07 -9.67
CA SER A 312 7.03 -4.89 -8.85
C SER A 312 7.83 -3.82 -9.60
N TRP A 313 7.70 -2.57 -9.17
CA TRP A 313 8.28 -1.36 -9.77
C TRP A 313 8.43 -0.22 -8.73
N GLY A 314 9.01 0.91 -9.16
CA GLY A 314 9.28 2.07 -8.32
C GLY A 314 10.61 1.98 -7.60
N TYR A 315 10.67 2.51 -6.37
CA TYR A 315 11.90 2.58 -5.58
C TYR A 315 11.64 2.64 -4.07
N PHE A 316 12.71 2.44 -3.29
CA PHE A 316 12.80 2.75 -1.86
C PHE A 316 13.95 3.74 -1.62
N LYS A 317 13.96 4.40 -0.47
CA LYS A 317 15.11 5.17 0.01
C LYS A 317 15.84 4.39 1.10
N ASP A 318 17.17 4.35 0.99
CA ASP A 318 18.04 3.79 2.02
C ASP A 318 18.23 4.79 3.19
N GLY A 319 18.93 4.40 4.25
CA GLY A 319 19.16 5.26 5.43
C GLY A 319 19.97 6.54 5.18
N GLU A 320 20.41 6.79 3.94
CA GLU A 320 21.09 8.02 3.50
C GLU A 320 20.26 8.76 2.43
N GLY A 321 18.97 8.41 2.29
CA GLY A 321 18.05 8.98 1.31
C GLY A 321 18.26 8.48 -0.13
N ARG A 322 19.16 7.52 -0.36
CA ARG A 322 19.54 7.11 -1.72
C ARG A 322 18.52 6.16 -2.30
N VAL A 323 18.10 6.43 -3.53
CA VAL A 323 17.23 5.58 -4.34
C VAL A 323 17.83 4.17 -4.46
N CYS A 324 17.02 3.15 -4.18
CA CYS A 324 17.38 1.73 -4.26
C CYS A 324 16.17 0.83 -4.55
N PHE A 325 16.38 -0.23 -5.33
CA PHE A 325 15.35 -1.22 -5.71
C PHE A 325 15.89 -2.66 -5.75
N ALA A 326 17.19 -2.84 -6.03
CA ALA A 326 17.85 -4.15 -6.06
C ALA A 326 19.15 -4.20 -5.24
N ASP A 327 19.40 -5.32 -4.56
CA ASP A 327 20.65 -5.59 -3.81
C ASP A 327 21.81 -6.07 -4.72
N SER A 328 22.02 -5.49 -5.90
CA SER A 328 23.20 -5.83 -6.71
C SER A 328 23.43 -4.80 -7.81
N ASP A 329 24.67 -4.63 -8.27
CA ASP A 329 25.02 -3.79 -9.43
C ASP A 329 25.24 -4.57 -10.73
N LEU A 330 24.71 -5.78 -10.81
CA LEU A 330 24.69 -6.57 -12.05
C LEU A 330 23.83 -5.89 -13.14
N PRO A 331 24.12 -6.09 -14.44
CA PRO A 331 23.31 -5.53 -15.52
C PRO A 331 21.81 -5.87 -15.37
N GLY A 332 20.94 -4.86 -15.49
CA GLY A 332 19.49 -5.01 -15.25
C GLY A 332 19.08 -5.05 -13.77
N ARG A 333 19.94 -4.55 -12.87
CA ARG A 333 19.66 -4.36 -11.44
C ARG A 333 19.87 -2.90 -11.11
N HIS A 334 18.89 -2.09 -11.50
CA HIS A 334 18.92 -0.64 -11.36
C HIS A 334 18.58 -0.23 -9.92
N ARG A 335 18.91 1.01 -9.55
CA ARG A 335 18.52 1.57 -8.24
C ARG A 335 17.05 1.96 -8.22
N GLU A 336 16.45 2.13 -9.39
CA GLU A 336 15.07 2.50 -9.65
C GLU A 336 14.46 1.57 -10.71
N GLN A 337 13.14 1.35 -10.66
CA GLN A 337 12.48 0.41 -11.58
C GLN A 337 11.23 1.03 -12.24
N TRP A 338 11.44 1.66 -13.40
CA TRP A 338 10.44 2.45 -14.14
C TRP A 338 9.21 1.70 -14.68
N TRP A 339 9.17 0.38 -14.60
CA TRP A 339 8.05 -0.45 -15.07
C TRP A 339 8.01 -1.79 -14.33
N PRO A 340 6.84 -2.45 -14.24
CA PRO A 340 6.70 -3.77 -13.63
C PRO A 340 7.69 -4.82 -14.16
N ILE A 341 8.47 -5.44 -13.28
CA ILE A 341 9.31 -6.61 -13.59
C ILE A 341 9.03 -7.80 -12.69
N ALA A 342 9.39 -9.01 -13.14
CA ALA A 342 9.48 -10.18 -12.28
C ALA A 342 10.61 -9.99 -11.25
N LEU A 343 10.35 -10.33 -9.98
CA LEU A 343 11.35 -10.17 -8.93
C LEU A 343 12.42 -11.29 -8.97
N PRO A 344 13.71 -10.94 -9.03
CA PRO A 344 14.80 -11.90 -9.19
C PRO A 344 14.89 -12.99 -8.13
N GLY A 345 15.08 -14.23 -8.56
CA GLY A 345 15.25 -15.40 -7.69
C GLY A 345 13.95 -15.99 -7.16
N ILE A 346 12.80 -15.34 -7.39
CA ILE A 346 11.47 -15.82 -7.01
C ILE A 346 10.47 -15.83 -8.19
N GLU A 347 10.94 -15.69 -9.43
CA GLU A 347 10.12 -15.65 -10.65
C GLU A 347 9.28 -16.92 -10.88
N HIS A 348 9.66 -18.01 -10.21
CA HIS A 348 9.06 -19.35 -10.28
C HIS A 348 8.09 -19.65 -9.13
N GLU A 349 8.05 -18.81 -8.09
CA GLU A 349 7.12 -18.97 -6.97
C GLU A 349 5.80 -18.25 -7.31
N HIS A 350 4.68 -18.86 -6.92
CA HIS A 350 3.34 -18.33 -7.16
C HIS A 350 2.73 -17.85 -5.83
N PHE A 351 2.05 -16.70 -5.88
CA PHE A 351 1.60 -15.96 -4.70
C PHE A 351 0.09 -15.82 -4.66
N ALA A 352 -0.46 -15.93 -3.43
CA ALA A 352 -1.87 -15.75 -3.12
C ALA A 352 -2.20 -14.30 -2.73
N ALA A 353 -1.26 -13.60 -2.11
CA ALA A 353 -1.41 -12.21 -1.67
C ALA A 353 -0.08 -11.44 -1.68
N VAL A 354 -0.18 -10.13 -1.80
CA VAL A 354 0.91 -9.16 -1.62
C VAL A 354 0.38 -8.02 -0.74
N ALA A 355 1.22 -7.51 0.15
CA ALA A 355 0.93 -6.38 1.03
C ALA A 355 2.13 -5.43 1.03
N ALA A 356 1.88 -4.15 1.28
CA ALA A 356 2.89 -3.11 1.34
C ALA A 356 2.71 -2.30 2.62
N GLY A 357 3.82 -1.99 3.29
CA GLY A 357 3.89 -0.85 4.21
C GLY A 357 4.51 0.34 3.50
N GLU A 358 5.02 1.30 4.27
CA GLU A 358 5.59 2.55 3.77
C GLU A 358 6.78 2.31 2.83
N ASN A 359 7.77 1.54 3.28
CA ASN A 359 9.01 1.26 2.55
C ASN A 359 9.37 -0.24 2.54
N HIS A 360 8.37 -1.13 2.56
CA HIS A 360 8.58 -2.57 2.49
C HIS A 360 7.37 -3.33 1.93
N PHE A 361 7.61 -4.54 1.44
CA PHE A 361 6.55 -5.46 1.00
C PHE A 361 6.63 -6.80 1.70
N LEU A 362 5.46 -7.44 1.78
CA LEU A 362 5.29 -8.86 2.10
C LEU A 362 4.59 -9.57 0.93
N ALA A 363 4.99 -10.80 0.61
CA ALA A 363 4.30 -11.66 -0.35
C ALA A 363 4.04 -13.05 0.24
N LEU A 364 2.81 -13.55 0.11
CA LEU A 364 2.37 -14.84 0.63
C LEU A 364 2.23 -15.85 -0.49
N SER A 365 3.01 -16.92 -0.43
CA SER A 365 3.03 -17.97 -1.44
C SER A 365 1.87 -18.94 -1.31
N LEU A 366 1.54 -19.67 -2.39
CA LEU A 366 0.52 -20.73 -2.37
C LEU A 366 0.84 -21.84 -1.34
N ALA A 367 2.13 -22.03 -1.02
CA ALA A 367 2.62 -22.96 -0.02
C ALA A 367 2.66 -22.38 1.42
N GLY A 368 2.04 -21.22 1.67
CA GLY A 368 1.95 -20.62 3.00
C GLY A 368 3.23 -19.97 3.51
N LYS A 369 4.24 -19.78 2.64
CA LYS A 369 5.48 -19.06 2.97
C LYS A 369 5.29 -17.55 2.83
N VAL A 370 5.85 -16.78 3.75
CA VAL A 370 5.90 -15.31 3.64
C VAL A 370 7.30 -14.87 3.20
N TYR A 371 7.39 -13.98 2.23
CA TYR A 371 8.62 -13.35 1.74
C TYR A 371 8.59 -11.85 2.08
N SER A 372 9.75 -11.26 2.39
CA SER A 372 9.88 -9.81 2.63
C SER A 372 11.09 -9.19 1.93
N TRP A 373 10.92 -7.95 1.48
CA TRP A 373 11.97 -7.07 0.94
C TRP A 373 11.64 -5.59 1.16
N GLY A 374 12.66 -4.73 1.14
CA GLY A 374 12.54 -3.28 1.33
C GLY A 374 13.52 -2.75 2.38
N THR A 375 13.18 -1.63 3.01
CA THR A 375 13.89 -1.06 4.16
C THR A 375 13.64 -1.89 5.42
N ASN A 376 14.62 -1.96 6.33
CA ASN A 376 14.58 -2.80 7.54
C ASN A 376 15.08 -2.10 8.82
N THR A 377 15.21 -0.77 8.82
CA THR A 377 15.61 0.07 9.98
C THR A 377 14.80 -0.19 11.25
N CYS A 378 13.54 -0.61 11.10
CA CYS A 378 12.60 -0.89 12.18
C CYS A 378 12.33 -2.38 12.38
N TYR A 379 13.06 -3.28 11.70
CA TYR A 379 12.77 -4.71 11.57
C TYR A 379 11.44 -5.04 10.87
N GLN A 380 10.91 -4.14 10.03
CA GLN A 380 9.65 -4.32 9.30
C GLN A 380 9.68 -5.55 8.34
N LEU A 381 10.86 -6.07 7.99
CA LEU A 381 10.99 -7.32 7.21
C LEU A 381 10.83 -8.60 8.05
N GLY A 382 10.72 -8.50 9.39
CA GLY A 382 10.53 -9.63 10.31
C GLY A 382 11.78 -10.51 10.50
N ARG A 383 12.94 -9.99 10.13
CA ARG A 383 14.24 -10.68 10.12
C ARG A 383 15.36 -9.67 10.23
N SER A 384 16.51 -10.07 10.79
CA SER A 384 17.74 -9.25 10.70
C SER A 384 18.29 -9.27 9.27
N SER A 385 18.68 -8.11 8.73
CA SER A 385 19.45 -8.03 7.48
C SER A 385 20.88 -8.56 7.70
N ASN A 386 21.56 -8.95 6.62
CA ASN A 386 22.98 -9.31 6.66
C ASN A 386 23.79 -8.41 5.70
N PRO A 387 24.27 -7.24 6.15
CA PRO A 387 24.96 -6.28 5.29
C PRO A 387 26.17 -6.85 4.56
N ARG A 388 26.89 -7.81 5.17
CA ARG A 388 28.03 -8.49 4.52
C ARG A 388 27.61 -9.31 3.30
N LYS A 389 26.44 -9.98 3.35
CA LYS A 389 25.88 -10.70 2.20
C LYS A 389 25.34 -9.76 1.12
N VAL A 390 24.85 -8.58 1.48
CA VAL A 390 24.44 -7.56 0.50
C VAL A 390 25.67 -6.99 -0.19
N ALA A 391 26.68 -6.53 0.56
CA ALA A 391 27.92 -5.97 0.02
C ALA A 391 28.66 -6.92 -0.95
N GLN A 392 28.62 -8.24 -0.71
CA GLN A 392 29.19 -9.25 -1.63
C GLN A 392 28.54 -9.31 -3.02
N LYS A 393 27.34 -8.73 -3.21
CA LYS A 393 26.64 -8.65 -4.49
C LYS A 393 26.96 -7.38 -5.29
N PHE A 394 27.77 -6.48 -4.73
CA PHE A 394 28.19 -5.23 -5.36
C PHE A 394 29.68 -5.28 -5.71
N SER A 395 30.03 -4.68 -6.84
CA SER A 395 31.37 -4.71 -7.43
C SER A 395 31.93 -3.31 -7.76
N LYS A 396 31.05 -2.31 -7.85
CA LYS A 396 31.32 -0.92 -8.26
C LYS A 396 30.49 0.09 -7.47
N GLY A 397 29.22 -0.21 -7.24
CA GLY A 397 28.31 0.65 -6.48
C GLY A 397 28.38 0.38 -4.99
N GLU A 398 28.05 1.37 -4.17
CA GLU A 398 27.84 1.13 -2.74
C GLU A 398 26.53 0.34 -2.54
N PRO A 399 26.51 -0.64 -1.62
CA PRO A 399 25.29 -1.35 -1.25
C PRO A 399 24.31 -0.40 -0.52
N PRO A 400 22.99 -0.61 -0.65
CA PRO A 400 22.01 0.19 0.07
C PRO A 400 22.13 -0.05 1.58
N LYS A 401 22.09 1.03 2.36
CA LYS A 401 22.18 0.96 3.82
C LYS A 401 20.81 0.66 4.44
N ASP A 402 20.77 -0.25 5.41
CA ASP A 402 19.57 -0.65 6.16
C ASP A 402 18.41 -1.25 5.33
N CYS A 403 18.63 -1.52 4.04
CA CYS A 403 17.70 -2.26 3.18
C CYS A 403 18.12 -3.73 2.99
N ASP A 404 17.16 -4.56 2.61
CA ASP A 404 17.36 -5.92 2.10
C ASP A 404 16.30 -6.12 1.01
N LEU A 405 16.69 -5.77 -0.22
CA LEU A 405 15.81 -5.64 -1.39
C LEU A 405 15.65 -6.97 -2.14
N THR A 406 16.30 -8.03 -1.69
CA THR A 406 16.15 -9.39 -2.20
C THR A 406 14.99 -10.10 -1.47
N PRO A 407 13.88 -10.45 -2.16
CA PRO A 407 12.76 -11.16 -1.53
C PRO A 407 13.21 -12.45 -0.86
N THR A 408 13.13 -12.49 0.48
CA THR A 408 13.64 -13.60 1.29
C THR A 408 12.53 -14.13 2.19
N THR A 409 12.41 -15.46 2.29
CA THR A 409 11.41 -16.11 3.15
C THR A 409 11.66 -15.81 4.64
N LEU A 410 10.61 -15.41 5.37
CA LEU A 410 10.64 -15.31 6.83
C LEU A 410 10.70 -16.70 7.47
N THR A 411 11.37 -16.79 8.61
CA THR A 411 11.41 -18.00 9.45
C THR A 411 10.61 -17.78 10.74
N GLY A 412 10.27 -18.87 11.44
CA GLY A 412 9.45 -18.80 12.67
C GLY A 412 7.95 -18.67 12.44
N LEU A 413 7.50 -18.60 11.18
CA LEU A 413 6.10 -18.69 10.78
C LEU A 413 5.71 -20.14 10.44
N ALA A 414 4.47 -20.53 10.74
CA ALA A 414 3.87 -21.78 10.27
C ALA A 414 3.12 -21.58 8.93
N ASP A 415 2.18 -22.48 8.61
CA ASP A 415 1.28 -22.41 7.44
C ASP A 415 0.51 -21.06 7.40
N CYS A 416 1.04 -20.00 6.79
CA CYS A 416 0.38 -18.70 6.73
C CYS A 416 -0.77 -18.67 5.71
N ARG A 417 -1.85 -17.96 6.07
CA ARG A 417 -3.04 -17.74 5.23
C ARG A 417 -3.30 -16.28 4.88
N ARG A 418 -2.86 -15.34 5.73
CA ARG A 418 -3.01 -13.90 5.49
C ARG A 418 -1.73 -13.19 5.88
N ILE A 419 -1.42 -12.11 5.17
CA ILE A 419 -0.32 -11.19 5.45
C ILE A 419 -0.84 -9.76 5.38
N PHE A 420 -0.29 -8.88 6.20
CA PHE A 420 -0.66 -7.47 6.23
C PHE A 420 0.54 -6.63 6.65
N CYS A 421 0.47 -5.33 6.37
CA CYS A 421 1.44 -4.35 6.78
C CYS A 421 0.72 -3.19 7.50
N GLY A 422 1.40 -2.61 8.48
CA GLY A 422 1.28 -1.17 8.76
C GLY A 422 2.43 -0.44 8.07
N LEU A 423 2.57 0.88 8.27
CA LEU A 423 3.66 1.65 7.66
C LEU A 423 5.05 1.04 7.93
N THR A 424 5.39 0.83 9.20
CA THR A 424 6.69 0.28 9.66
C THR A 424 6.56 -1.07 10.38
N ASN A 425 5.48 -1.81 10.07
CA ASN A 425 5.12 -3.07 10.71
C ASN A 425 4.70 -4.13 9.69
N GLY A 426 5.04 -5.39 9.96
CA GLY A 426 4.50 -6.53 9.23
C GLY A 426 3.73 -7.47 10.16
N PHE A 427 2.73 -8.14 9.59
CA PHE A 427 1.85 -9.06 10.30
C PHE A 427 1.54 -10.30 9.45
N ALA A 428 1.26 -11.41 10.11
CA ALA A 428 0.75 -12.61 9.47
C ALA A 428 -0.31 -13.32 10.33
N VAL A 429 -1.22 -14.03 9.67
CA VAL A 429 -2.20 -14.92 10.30
C VAL A 429 -1.94 -16.34 9.79
N GLU A 430 -1.65 -17.25 10.72
CA GLU A 430 -1.48 -18.67 10.46
C GLU A 430 -2.82 -19.37 10.24
N LYS A 431 -2.80 -20.53 9.58
CA LYS A 431 -3.95 -21.43 9.38
C LYS A 431 -4.63 -21.88 10.67
N SER A 432 -3.95 -21.76 11.81
CA SER A 432 -4.45 -21.99 13.17
C SER A 432 -5.27 -20.82 13.74
N GLY A 433 -5.36 -19.69 13.02
CA GLY A 433 -5.87 -18.41 13.53
C GLY A 433 -4.89 -17.67 14.44
N LYS A 434 -3.67 -18.18 14.67
CA LYS A 434 -2.61 -17.46 15.40
C LYS A 434 -2.19 -16.23 14.62
N VAL A 435 -2.25 -15.07 15.27
CA VAL A 435 -1.82 -13.78 14.74
C VAL A 435 -0.43 -13.45 15.26
N VAL A 436 0.44 -12.96 14.39
CA VAL A 436 1.79 -12.48 14.74
C VAL A 436 2.06 -11.11 14.13
N GLY A 437 2.87 -10.31 14.82
CA GLY A 437 3.32 -8.98 14.39
C GLY A 437 4.79 -8.73 14.70
N TRP A 438 5.40 -7.83 13.95
CA TRP A 438 6.80 -7.41 14.07
C TRP A 438 7.01 -5.97 13.54
N GLY A 439 8.22 -5.44 13.66
CA GLY A 439 8.56 -4.07 13.22
C GLY A 439 8.62 -3.05 14.36
N LEU A 440 8.33 -1.78 14.05
CA LEU A 440 8.38 -0.68 15.02
C LEU A 440 7.31 -0.84 16.12
N ASN A 441 7.67 -0.57 17.39
CA ASN A 441 6.78 -0.80 18.53
C ASN A 441 6.96 0.25 19.65
N THR A 442 7.57 1.39 19.37
CA THR A 442 7.76 2.52 20.30
C THR A 442 6.45 2.94 20.97
N LYS A 443 5.36 2.96 20.20
CA LYS A 443 3.99 3.26 20.64
C LYS A 443 3.10 2.00 20.66
N GLY A 444 3.67 0.81 20.86
CA GLY A 444 2.88 -0.42 21.06
C GLY A 444 2.12 -0.93 19.82
N GLN A 445 2.34 -0.34 18.65
CA GLN A 445 1.54 -0.55 17.44
C GLN A 445 1.64 -1.96 16.83
N THR A 446 2.52 -2.83 17.31
CA THR A 446 2.49 -4.26 16.96
C THR A 446 1.35 -5.02 17.63
N GLY A 447 0.71 -4.47 18.67
CA GLY A 447 -0.31 -5.14 19.47
C GLY A 447 0.20 -6.30 20.34
N THR A 448 1.51 -6.55 20.36
CA THR A 448 2.12 -7.71 21.03
C THR A 448 2.13 -7.62 22.57
N GLY A 449 1.71 -6.51 23.17
CA GLY A 449 1.88 -6.23 24.60
C GLY A 449 3.32 -5.91 25.03
N LEU A 450 4.30 -6.10 24.14
CA LEU A 450 5.72 -5.91 24.46
C LEU A 450 6.07 -4.44 24.71
N LYS A 451 7.00 -4.22 25.66
CA LYS A 451 7.59 -2.90 25.95
C LYS A 451 8.81 -2.55 25.09
N ALA A 452 9.34 -3.51 24.32
CA ALA A 452 10.48 -3.29 23.43
C ALA A 452 10.11 -2.31 22.31
N ALA A 453 10.99 -1.36 21.99
CA ALA A 453 10.75 -0.32 20.98
C ALA A 453 10.69 -0.86 19.53
N LYS A 454 11.27 -2.05 19.27
CA LYS A 454 11.21 -2.77 17.99
C LYS A 454 11.03 -4.27 18.28
N VAL A 455 10.29 -4.97 17.43
CA VAL A 455 10.04 -6.41 17.51
C VAL A 455 10.71 -7.07 16.31
N ALA A 456 11.90 -7.65 16.53
CA ALA A 456 12.83 -8.02 15.45
C ALA A 456 12.42 -9.25 14.62
N THR A 457 11.57 -10.11 15.16
CA THR A 457 11.07 -11.35 14.55
C THR A 457 9.59 -11.54 14.89
N PRO A 458 8.81 -12.32 14.12
CA PRO A 458 7.37 -12.47 14.32
C PRO A 458 6.99 -12.90 15.75
N HIS A 459 6.30 -12.03 16.48
CA HIS A 459 5.88 -12.27 17.85
C HIS A 459 4.35 -12.43 17.94
N THR A 460 3.86 -13.27 18.85
CA THR A 460 2.43 -13.62 18.93
C THR A 460 1.59 -12.50 19.55
N ILE A 461 0.51 -12.11 18.88
CA ILE A 461 -0.48 -11.18 19.42
C ILE A 461 -1.53 -11.99 20.20
N ALA A 462 -1.21 -12.33 21.45
CA ALA A 462 -2.00 -13.26 22.26
C ALA A 462 -3.44 -12.75 22.53
N ALA A 463 -3.64 -11.43 22.56
CA ALA A 463 -4.95 -10.80 22.71
C ALA A 463 -5.93 -11.14 21.56
N LEU A 464 -5.43 -11.42 20.35
CA LEU A 464 -6.24 -11.70 19.16
C LEU A 464 -6.39 -13.20 18.84
N SER A 465 -6.08 -14.08 19.80
CA SER A 465 -6.35 -15.52 19.65
C SER A 465 -7.86 -15.78 19.47
N PRO A 466 -8.30 -16.59 18.48
CA PRO A 466 -9.72 -16.87 18.25
C PRO A 466 -10.46 -17.42 19.48
N VAL A 467 -9.75 -18.10 20.39
CA VAL A 467 -10.30 -18.61 21.66
C VAL A 467 -10.83 -17.49 22.56
N ARG A 468 -10.27 -16.26 22.46
CA ARG A 468 -10.73 -15.08 23.19
C ARG A 468 -11.93 -14.37 22.52
N HIS A 469 -12.21 -14.71 21.25
CA HIS A 469 -13.16 -14.00 20.38
C HIS A 469 -14.25 -14.92 19.82
N ASN A 470 -14.68 -15.91 20.61
CA ASN A 470 -15.73 -16.88 20.24
C ASN A 470 -15.48 -17.61 18.90
N GLY A 471 -14.21 -17.84 18.56
CA GLY A 471 -13.78 -18.47 17.30
C GLY A 471 -13.58 -17.51 16.12
N ALA A 472 -13.79 -16.21 16.28
CA ALA A 472 -13.52 -15.24 15.22
C ALA A 472 -12.01 -15.09 14.98
N GLU A 473 -11.58 -15.28 13.72
CA GLU A 473 -10.21 -15.02 13.27
C GLU A 473 -10.04 -13.56 12.84
N VAL A 474 -8.80 -13.05 12.89
CA VAL A 474 -8.44 -11.80 12.20
C VAL A 474 -8.43 -12.00 10.69
N VAL A 475 -9.18 -11.14 9.98
CA VAL A 475 -9.38 -11.16 8.52
C VAL A 475 -8.73 -10.00 7.80
N GLN A 476 -8.49 -8.86 8.48
CA GLN A 476 -7.71 -7.74 7.95
C GLN A 476 -6.92 -7.05 9.07
N ILE A 477 -5.73 -6.53 8.75
CA ILE A 477 -4.96 -5.64 9.62
C ILE A 477 -4.50 -4.45 8.77
N VAL A 478 -4.58 -3.24 9.31
CA VAL A 478 -4.07 -2.01 8.71
C VAL A 478 -3.40 -1.15 9.80
N GLY A 479 -2.38 -0.36 9.47
CA GLY A 479 -1.74 0.51 10.45
C GLY A 479 -1.07 1.73 9.84
N GLY A 480 -1.30 2.88 10.46
CA GLY A 480 -0.69 4.16 10.12
C GLY A 480 0.55 4.45 10.96
N ASN A 481 0.83 5.74 11.18
CA ASN A 481 1.83 6.16 12.16
C ASN A 481 1.32 5.78 13.55
N PHE A 482 2.11 4.94 14.22
CA PHE A 482 1.97 4.61 15.63
C PHE A 482 0.63 3.98 16.07
N HIS A 483 -0.22 3.53 15.14
CA HIS A 483 -1.46 2.82 15.45
C HIS A 483 -1.73 1.69 14.44
N THR A 484 -2.42 0.63 14.90
CA THR A 484 -2.80 -0.52 14.08
C THR A 484 -4.19 -1.00 14.47
N ALA A 485 -5.07 -1.15 13.47
CA ALA A 485 -6.42 -1.68 13.58
C ALA A 485 -6.52 -3.09 12.99
N PHE A 486 -7.28 -3.96 13.67
CA PHE A 486 -7.46 -5.38 13.39
C PHE A 486 -8.95 -5.67 13.22
N LEU A 487 -9.36 -6.13 12.04
CA LEU A 487 -10.73 -6.56 11.76
C LEU A 487 -10.85 -8.07 11.97
N LEU A 488 -11.84 -8.49 12.75
CA LEU A 488 -12.18 -9.89 12.98
C LEU A 488 -13.35 -10.34 12.08
N ALA A 489 -13.43 -11.64 11.81
CA ALA A 489 -14.46 -12.26 10.96
C ALA A 489 -15.91 -12.07 11.46
N ASN A 490 -16.11 -11.65 12.71
CA ASN A 490 -17.40 -11.30 13.29
C ASN A 490 -17.82 -9.84 13.01
N GLY A 491 -16.93 -9.03 12.41
CA GLY A 491 -17.12 -7.62 12.10
C GLY A 491 -16.71 -6.64 13.21
N GLU A 492 -16.09 -7.13 14.29
CA GLU A 492 -15.52 -6.29 15.34
C GLU A 492 -14.13 -5.77 14.95
N VAL A 493 -13.82 -4.54 15.37
CA VAL A 493 -12.52 -3.90 15.14
C VAL A 493 -11.82 -3.72 16.49
N TYR A 494 -10.59 -4.20 16.58
CA TYR A 494 -9.71 -3.94 17.70
C TYR A 494 -8.59 -3.00 17.26
N ILE A 495 -8.02 -2.22 18.17
CA ILE A 495 -6.97 -1.24 17.87
C ILE A 495 -5.91 -1.19 18.97
N CYS A 496 -4.67 -0.89 18.61
CA CYS A 496 -3.58 -0.61 19.55
C CYS A 496 -2.70 0.51 19.00
N GLY A 497 -1.98 1.21 19.87
CA GLY A 497 -1.10 2.29 19.44
C GLY A 497 -0.97 3.42 20.45
N ASP A 498 -0.57 4.56 19.90
CA ASP A 498 -0.54 5.88 20.51
C ASP A 498 -1.96 6.45 20.62
N SER A 499 -2.36 6.94 21.81
CA SER A 499 -3.69 7.52 22.03
C SER A 499 -3.85 8.96 21.53
N ASP A 500 -2.79 9.53 20.96
CA ASP A 500 -2.75 10.91 20.50
C ASP A 500 -3.63 11.12 19.25
N GLU A 501 -3.96 12.38 18.95
CA GLU A 501 -4.68 12.83 17.75
C GLU A 501 -5.96 12.03 17.40
N GLY A 502 -6.64 11.45 18.40
CA GLY A 502 -7.84 10.62 18.21
C GLY A 502 -7.60 9.28 17.46
N LYS A 503 -6.34 8.92 17.15
CA LYS A 503 -5.97 7.79 16.25
C LYS A 503 -6.56 6.44 16.64
N LEU A 504 -6.86 6.22 17.93
CA LEU A 504 -7.44 4.98 18.43
C LEU A 504 -8.98 4.88 18.28
N GLY A 505 -9.69 5.96 17.99
CA GLY A 505 -11.16 5.87 17.86
C GLY A 505 -11.88 5.50 19.16
N LEU A 506 -11.23 5.68 20.32
CA LEU A 506 -11.75 5.32 21.64
C LEU A 506 -12.24 6.60 22.35
N PRO A 507 -13.48 6.63 22.88
CA PRO A 507 -13.98 7.80 23.59
C PRO A 507 -13.20 8.05 24.88
N ALA A 508 -13.18 9.30 25.36
CA ALA A 508 -12.36 9.71 26.50
C ALA A 508 -12.70 9.00 27.83
N ASP A 509 -13.92 8.47 27.97
CA ASP A 509 -14.37 7.68 29.12
C ASP A 509 -14.05 6.17 29.01
N HIS A 510 -13.50 5.73 27.87
CA HIS A 510 -13.15 4.33 27.64
C HIS A 510 -12.10 3.85 28.66
N PRO A 511 -12.22 2.65 29.25
CA PRO A 511 -11.29 2.19 30.30
C PRO A 511 -9.81 2.18 29.89
N ALA A 512 -9.51 1.92 28.61
CA ALA A 512 -8.15 1.96 28.07
C ALA A 512 -7.60 3.39 27.84
N MET A 513 -8.47 4.42 27.87
CA MET A 513 -8.12 5.85 27.74
C MET A 513 -7.93 6.53 29.11
N LYS A 514 -8.00 5.79 30.22
CA LYS A 514 -7.91 6.34 31.58
C LYS A 514 -6.58 7.07 31.81
N GLY A 515 -6.65 8.39 31.95
CA GLY A 515 -5.49 9.26 32.17
C GLY A 515 -4.86 9.81 30.89
N ALA A 516 -5.44 9.52 29.72
CA ALA A 516 -5.08 10.17 28.46
C ALA A 516 -5.57 11.63 28.44
N SER A 517 -4.78 12.51 27.84
CA SER A 517 -5.19 13.84 27.38
C SER A 517 -4.33 14.24 26.18
N ALA A 518 -4.71 15.31 25.46
CA ALA A 518 -3.88 15.86 24.38
C ALA A 518 -2.45 16.23 24.84
N SER A 519 -2.29 16.64 26.11
CA SER A 519 -0.98 16.93 26.74
C SER A 519 -0.31 15.73 27.41
N ASN A 520 -0.96 14.56 27.45
CA ASN A 520 -0.46 13.33 28.06
C ASN A 520 -1.02 12.11 27.30
N PRO A 521 -0.57 11.87 26.06
CA PRO A 521 -0.97 10.69 25.31
C PRO A 521 -0.41 9.41 25.98
N ILE A 522 -1.19 8.34 25.92
CA ILE A 522 -0.85 7.03 26.50
C ILE A 522 -0.69 5.99 25.41
N VAL A 523 -0.02 4.88 25.75
CA VAL A 523 0.31 3.82 24.79
C VAL A 523 -0.46 2.54 25.11
N VAL A 524 -1.48 2.26 24.29
CA VAL A 524 -2.32 1.06 24.35
C VAL A 524 -1.62 -0.08 23.61
N ARG A 525 -0.94 -0.97 24.36
CA ARG A 525 -0.07 -2.03 23.79
C ARG A 525 -0.78 -3.33 23.43
N GLU A 526 -2.01 -3.52 23.89
CA GLU A 526 -2.83 -4.69 23.57
C GLU A 526 -4.07 -4.23 22.77
N PRO A 527 -4.43 -4.94 21.68
CA PRO A 527 -5.61 -4.66 20.87
C PRO A 527 -6.88 -4.54 21.72
N THR A 528 -7.55 -3.41 21.59
CA THR A 528 -8.70 -2.96 22.38
C THR A 528 -9.90 -2.72 21.46
N LEU A 529 -11.10 -3.18 21.85
CA LEU A 529 -12.31 -3.07 21.03
C LEU A 529 -12.70 -1.61 20.77
N VAL A 530 -12.88 -1.25 19.50
CA VAL A 530 -13.35 0.09 19.08
C VAL A 530 -14.88 0.12 19.10
N PRO A 531 -15.51 1.06 19.80
CA PRO A 531 -16.96 1.24 19.74
C PRO A 531 -17.36 1.98 18.45
N PHE A 532 -18.35 1.45 17.74
CA PHE A 532 -18.97 2.10 16.58
C PHE A 532 -20.36 2.63 16.93
N PRO A 533 -20.83 3.72 16.29
CA PRO A 533 -22.23 4.11 16.31
C PRO A 533 -23.15 2.96 15.90
N ALA A 534 -24.38 2.95 16.44
CA ALA A 534 -25.37 1.93 16.09
C ALA A 534 -25.69 1.91 14.58
N PRO A 535 -26.08 0.77 14.00
CA PRO A 535 -26.47 0.70 12.59
C PRO A 535 -27.62 1.67 12.29
N PRO A 536 -27.67 2.28 11.10
CA PRO A 536 -28.84 3.03 10.63
C PRO A 536 -30.11 2.17 10.70
N SER A 537 -31.27 2.82 10.92
CA SER A 537 -32.55 2.12 11.05
C SER A 537 -32.98 1.30 9.82
N TRP A 538 -32.44 1.65 8.64
CA TRP A 538 -32.65 0.93 7.37
C TRP A 538 -31.66 -0.21 7.14
N ALA A 539 -30.63 -0.38 7.98
CA ALA A 539 -29.59 -1.40 7.78
C ALA A 539 -30.18 -2.82 7.90
N PRO A 540 -29.98 -3.69 6.90
CA PRO A 540 -30.52 -5.04 6.91
C PRO A 540 -29.84 -5.90 7.99
N GLU A 541 -30.50 -6.95 8.46
CA GLU A 541 -29.97 -7.80 9.54
C GLU A 541 -28.65 -8.50 9.16
N SER A 542 -28.44 -8.78 7.86
CA SER A 542 -27.18 -9.30 7.31
C SER A 542 -25.99 -8.34 7.47
N ALA A 543 -26.26 -7.05 7.67
CA ALA A 543 -25.29 -5.98 7.88
C ALA A 543 -25.01 -5.67 9.37
N LYS A 544 -25.56 -6.45 10.29
CA LYS A 544 -25.32 -6.31 11.74
C LYS A 544 -24.49 -7.48 12.27
N THR A 545 -23.85 -7.29 13.42
CA THR A 545 -23.27 -8.40 14.19
C THR A 545 -24.40 -9.19 14.86
N LYS A 546 -24.08 -10.36 15.44
CA LYS A 546 -25.06 -11.20 16.16
C LYS A 546 -25.77 -10.47 17.32
N ASP A 547 -25.15 -9.43 17.86
CA ASP A 547 -25.66 -8.62 18.97
C ASP A 547 -26.34 -7.32 18.47
N GLY A 548 -26.66 -7.23 17.17
CA GLY A 548 -27.32 -6.06 16.57
C GLY A 548 -26.44 -4.82 16.38
N LYS A 549 -25.12 -4.91 16.60
CA LYS A 549 -24.17 -3.79 16.43
C LYS A 549 -23.73 -3.65 14.97
N THR A 550 -23.08 -2.53 14.66
CA THR A 550 -22.46 -2.26 13.35
C THR A 550 -21.38 -3.29 13.05
N LYS A 551 -21.48 -3.92 11.89
CA LYS A 551 -20.54 -4.95 11.40
C LYS A 551 -19.60 -4.32 10.38
N ILE A 552 -18.32 -4.21 10.71
CA ILE A 552 -17.29 -3.73 9.78
C ILE A 552 -16.85 -4.87 8.85
N VAL A 553 -16.50 -4.54 7.60
CA VAL A 553 -16.09 -5.52 6.57
C VAL A 553 -14.82 -5.13 5.80
N ALA A 554 -14.37 -3.89 5.90
CA ALA A 554 -13.06 -3.47 5.43
C ALA A 554 -12.51 -2.31 6.26
N LEU A 555 -11.19 -2.23 6.36
CA LEU A 555 -10.45 -1.11 6.96
C LEU A 555 -9.44 -0.53 5.95
N SER A 556 -9.03 0.73 6.16
CA SER A 556 -7.83 1.32 5.55
C SER A 556 -7.27 2.38 6.49
N ALA A 557 -5.97 2.34 6.78
CA ALA A 557 -5.31 3.34 7.62
C ALA A 557 -4.51 4.32 6.76
N GLY A 558 -4.69 5.61 7.01
CA GLY A 558 -3.78 6.65 6.56
C GLY A 558 -2.70 6.89 7.62
N MET A 559 -1.90 7.95 7.49
CA MET A 559 -0.85 8.22 8.48
C MET A 559 -1.40 8.44 9.89
N ARG A 560 -2.45 9.26 10.05
CA ARG A 560 -2.96 9.68 11.37
C ARG A 560 -4.46 9.44 11.56
N PHE A 561 -5.06 8.61 10.72
CA PHE A 561 -6.48 8.31 10.74
C PHE A 561 -6.78 6.94 10.16
N THR A 562 -7.96 6.40 10.45
CA THR A 562 -8.45 5.14 9.87
C THR A 562 -9.83 5.34 9.25
N LEU A 563 -10.06 4.68 8.12
CA LEU A 563 -11.36 4.47 7.49
C LEU A 563 -11.88 3.05 7.81
N ALA A 564 -13.17 2.92 8.07
CA ALA A 564 -13.84 1.63 8.24
C ALA A 564 -15.14 1.58 7.43
N LEU A 565 -15.29 0.56 6.59
CA LEU A 565 -16.50 0.30 5.82
C LEU A 565 -17.40 -0.69 6.57
N ALA A 566 -18.60 -0.24 6.94
CA ALA A 566 -19.64 -1.10 7.47
C ALA A 566 -20.36 -1.89 6.38
N ALA A 567 -20.95 -3.00 6.78
CA ALA A 567 -21.63 -3.95 5.92
C ALA A 567 -22.83 -3.34 5.16
N ASP A 568 -23.48 -2.33 5.73
CA ASP A 568 -24.58 -1.57 5.13
C ASP A 568 -24.12 -0.57 4.04
N GLY A 569 -22.81 -0.37 3.88
CA GLY A 569 -22.21 0.59 2.95
C GLY A 569 -21.86 1.94 3.57
N THR A 570 -22.10 2.15 4.87
CA THR A 570 -21.67 3.34 5.60
C THR A 570 -20.15 3.33 5.76
N LEU A 571 -19.49 4.41 5.34
CA LEU A 571 -18.06 4.63 5.56
C LEU A 571 -17.87 5.49 6.81
N TYR A 572 -17.05 5.04 7.75
CA TYR A 572 -16.67 5.77 8.95
C TYR A 572 -15.21 6.23 8.86
N SER A 573 -14.85 7.33 9.50
CA SER A 573 -13.47 7.74 9.74
C SER A 573 -13.24 8.28 11.16
N TRP A 574 -11.99 8.22 11.63
CA TRP A 574 -11.54 8.80 12.91
C TRP A 574 -10.02 9.00 12.91
N GLY A 575 -9.52 9.84 13.82
CA GLY A 575 -8.14 10.34 13.88
C GLY A 575 -8.04 11.81 13.45
N THR A 576 -6.88 12.22 12.92
CA THR A 576 -6.64 13.58 12.38
C THR A 576 -5.99 13.56 10.99
N THR A 577 -6.06 14.70 10.30
CA THR A 577 -5.31 14.98 9.06
C THR A 577 -5.28 16.48 8.76
N SER A 578 -4.16 16.96 8.22
CA SER A 578 -3.94 18.31 7.69
C SER A 578 -4.62 18.56 6.33
N ASP A 579 -5.02 17.49 5.65
CA ASP A 579 -5.31 17.51 4.22
C ASP A 579 -6.77 17.22 3.88
N ASP A 580 -7.66 17.29 4.87
CA ASP A 580 -9.09 16.97 4.80
C ASP A 580 -9.41 15.52 4.38
N ALA A 581 -8.41 14.62 4.38
CA ALA A 581 -8.55 13.22 3.98
C ALA A 581 -9.49 12.38 4.89
N LEU A 582 -9.97 12.94 6.01
CA LEU A 582 -11.02 12.34 6.84
C LEU A 582 -12.41 12.37 6.18
N GLY A 583 -12.64 13.27 5.22
CA GLY A 583 -13.93 13.40 4.52
C GLY A 583 -15.02 14.12 5.32
N HIS A 584 -14.66 14.73 6.45
CA HIS A 584 -15.49 15.65 7.22
C HIS A 584 -15.12 17.09 6.85
N PRO A 585 -16.06 17.90 6.32
CA PRO A 585 -15.83 19.31 6.09
C PRO A 585 -16.07 20.10 7.39
N ALA A 586 -15.27 21.15 7.59
CA ALA A 586 -15.35 22.01 8.75
C ALA A 586 -16.68 22.77 8.86
N GLU A 587 -17.15 22.97 10.09
CA GLU A 587 -18.27 23.88 10.38
C GLU A 587 -17.88 25.34 10.09
N GLU A 588 -16.64 25.71 10.42
CA GLU A 588 -16.03 27.02 10.13
C GLU A 588 -14.73 26.83 9.32
N ALA A 589 -14.43 27.76 8.41
CA ALA A 589 -13.26 27.64 7.53
C ALA A 589 -11.95 27.60 8.34
N GLY A 590 -11.19 26.51 8.22
CA GLY A 590 -9.96 26.27 8.97
C GLY A 590 -10.15 25.63 10.36
N GLY A 591 -11.38 25.27 10.74
CA GLY A 591 -11.66 24.57 12.00
C GLY A 591 -11.18 23.11 12.02
N ASP A 592 -11.01 22.56 13.23
CA ASP A 592 -10.50 21.20 13.45
C ASP A 592 -11.44 20.10 12.88
N GLN A 593 -10.87 19.20 12.06
CA GLN A 593 -11.59 18.07 11.46
C GLN A 593 -11.41 16.76 12.21
N SER A 594 -10.56 16.73 13.23
CA SER A 594 -10.27 15.54 14.03
C SER A 594 -11.53 14.90 14.61
N LYS A 595 -11.53 13.58 14.73
CA LYS A 595 -12.63 12.80 15.32
C LYS A 595 -12.03 11.72 16.21
N ASP A 596 -12.26 11.80 17.52
CA ASP A 596 -11.76 10.82 18.49
C ASP A 596 -12.46 9.46 18.45
N THR A 597 -13.55 9.34 17.68
CA THR A 597 -14.36 8.11 17.55
C THR A 597 -14.87 7.94 16.12
N PRO A 598 -15.18 6.69 15.67
CA PRO A 598 -15.68 6.42 14.33
C PRO A 598 -16.92 7.24 13.97
N THR A 599 -16.74 8.19 13.07
CA THR A 599 -17.79 9.14 12.63
C THR A 599 -18.18 8.85 11.19
N ALA A 600 -19.47 8.82 10.88
CA ALA A 600 -19.96 8.47 9.54
C ALA A 600 -19.70 9.60 8.52
N ILE A 601 -19.03 9.27 7.42
CA ILE A 601 -18.73 10.22 6.33
C ILE A 601 -19.99 10.45 5.49
N ALA A 602 -20.31 11.72 5.26
CA ALA A 602 -21.45 12.13 4.44
C ALA A 602 -21.17 11.95 2.94
N MET A 603 -21.70 10.88 2.35
CA MET A 603 -21.65 10.67 0.90
C MET A 603 -22.63 11.62 0.17
N PRO A 604 -22.32 12.04 -1.08
CA PRO A 604 -23.09 13.04 -1.80
C PRO A 604 -24.42 12.49 -2.34
N GLY A 605 -25.50 13.22 -2.11
CA GLY A 605 -26.87 12.84 -2.47
C GLY A 605 -27.73 12.62 -1.23
N GLN A 606 -28.87 11.93 -1.40
CA GLN A 606 -29.66 11.46 -0.26
C GLN A 606 -29.01 10.20 0.35
N PRO A 607 -29.25 9.88 1.64
CA PRO A 607 -28.81 8.62 2.23
C PRO A 607 -29.23 7.42 1.37
N GLY A 608 -28.30 6.50 1.11
CA GLY A 608 -28.52 5.34 0.22
C GLY A 608 -28.38 5.63 -1.28
N ALA A 609 -28.12 6.87 -1.73
CA ALA A 609 -27.89 7.17 -3.15
C ALA A 609 -26.65 6.46 -3.75
N TRP A 610 -25.72 6.03 -2.90
CA TRP A 610 -24.51 5.28 -3.25
C TRP A 610 -24.30 4.17 -2.24
N ARG A 611 -23.88 2.99 -2.71
CA ARG A 611 -23.35 1.93 -1.86
C ARG A 611 -21.83 1.89 -2.01
N ILE A 612 -21.12 2.17 -0.92
CA ILE A 612 -19.65 2.08 -0.91
C ILE A 612 -19.24 0.61 -0.95
N MET A 613 -18.30 0.33 -1.84
CA MET A 613 -17.80 -1.01 -2.13
C MET A 613 -16.41 -1.19 -1.55
N ALA A 614 -15.53 -0.20 -1.74
CA ALA A 614 -14.23 -0.12 -1.09
C ALA A 614 -13.92 1.33 -0.72
N ALA A 615 -13.04 1.48 0.26
CA ALA A 615 -12.28 2.70 0.47
C ALA A 615 -10.80 2.36 0.68
N SER A 616 -9.92 3.23 0.23
CA SER A 616 -8.48 3.19 0.50
C SER A 616 -8.01 4.60 0.82
N THR A 617 -7.06 4.72 1.73
CA THR A 617 -6.41 5.97 2.10
C THR A 617 -4.91 5.74 2.30
N ALA A 618 -4.14 6.82 2.27
CA ALA A 618 -2.69 6.81 2.45
C ALA A 618 -2.20 8.09 3.15
N GLY A 619 -1.23 8.81 2.58
CA GLY A 619 -0.63 10.01 3.19
C GLY A 619 -1.62 11.14 3.39
N GLN A 620 -2.00 11.79 2.30
CA GLN A 620 -2.81 13.02 2.29
C GLN A 620 -4.15 12.89 1.56
N HIS A 621 -4.50 11.68 1.11
CA HIS A 621 -5.63 11.47 0.22
C HIS A 621 -6.39 10.18 0.50
N SER A 622 -7.66 10.17 0.11
CA SER A 622 -8.58 9.05 0.25
C SER A 622 -9.39 8.84 -1.03
N LEU A 623 -9.63 7.57 -1.32
CA LEU A 623 -10.31 7.05 -2.48
C LEU A 623 -11.46 6.17 -2.00
N ALA A 624 -12.60 6.20 -2.69
CA ALA A 624 -13.61 5.16 -2.56
C ALA A 624 -14.17 4.76 -3.93
N ILE A 625 -14.62 3.52 -4.03
CA ILE A 625 -15.41 3.04 -5.17
C ILE A 625 -16.80 2.67 -4.70
N ALA A 626 -17.81 3.15 -5.42
CA ALA A 626 -19.22 2.97 -5.08
C ALA A 626 -20.04 2.57 -6.30
N VAL A 627 -21.11 1.79 -6.09
CA VAL A 627 -22.15 1.59 -7.10
C VAL A 627 -23.35 2.48 -6.78
N LYS A 628 -24.05 2.94 -7.81
CA LYS A 628 -25.38 3.53 -7.65
C LYS A 628 -26.39 2.38 -7.54
N PRO A 629 -27.16 2.26 -6.45
CA PRO A 629 -28.23 1.26 -6.37
C PRO A 629 -29.25 1.45 -7.52
N PRO A 630 -29.95 0.36 -7.93
CA PRO A 630 -31.17 0.51 -8.71
C PRO A 630 -32.14 1.42 -7.95
N GLN A 631 -32.81 2.31 -8.66
CA GLN A 631 -33.95 3.05 -8.10
C GLN A 631 -35.19 2.21 -8.39
N ASP A 632 -36.07 2.07 -7.41
CA ASP A 632 -37.42 1.53 -7.66
C ASP A 632 -38.18 2.58 -8.48
N ASP A 633 -38.65 2.18 -9.67
CA ASP A 633 -39.42 3.03 -10.62
C ASP A 633 -40.88 3.27 -10.16
#